data_AF-A0A820W4S8-F1
#
_entry.id   AF-A0A820W4S8-F1
#
_cell.length_a   1.000
_cell.length_b   1.000
_cell.length_c   1.000
_cell.angle_alpha   90.00
_cell.angle_beta   90.00
_cell.angle_gamma   90.00
#
_symmetry.space_group_name_H-M   'P 1'
#
loop_
_entity.id
_entity.type
_entity.pdbx_description
1 polymer ?
#
loop_
_entity_poly.entity_id
_entity_poly.type
_entity_poly.pdbx_seq_one_letter_code
_entity_poly.pdbx_strand_id
1 'polypeptide(L)'
;LKKPFESFTTFYTQQHNGRKLILLHQHSKGDLQTLYTEQKYTLHVSTYEMVILLLFNKRPSWTVERMQDETQIDVHLFWQVLCNLLKSKLITCPEINNNELEEDLNEKNDIKMNYNIQIANNFKSKKVKINLNVPIKSVEQKDIEGLYRTIDKDRIGLIRAALVRTMKSRQTLKHSLLMQEVIHQLSSRFKPQIPVIKKCIEKLIEEKYFERQSNENDMLNYLA
;
A
#
# COMPACT_ATOMS: atom_id res chain seq x y z
N LEU A 1 5.72 12.40 -17.65
CA LEU A 1 5.97 10.94 -17.45
C LEU A 1 5.30 10.04 -18.48
N LYS A 2 4.23 10.48 -19.18
CA LYS A 2 3.50 9.68 -20.17
C LYS A 2 4.37 9.07 -21.28
N LYS A 3 5.16 9.90 -21.98
CA LYS A 3 6.00 9.46 -23.12
C LYS A 3 7.01 8.34 -22.76
N PRO A 4 7.86 8.47 -21.73
CA PRO A 4 8.76 7.38 -21.32
C PRO A 4 8.02 6.10 -20.92
N PHE A 5 6.88 6.24 -20.24
CA PHE A 5 6.08 5.10 -19.80
C PHE A 5 5.48 4.32 -20.97
N GLU A 6 4.92 5.01 -21.97
CA GLU A 6 4.37 4.38 -23.19
C GLU A 6 5.47 3.72 -24.03
N SER A 7 6.62 4.38 -24.16
CA SER A 7 7.79 3.82 -24.84
C SER A 7 8.27 2.52 -24.16
N PHE A 8 8.37 2.53 -22.83
CA PHE A 8 8.77 1.35 -22.07
C PHE A 8 7.71 0.24 -22.13
N THR A 9 6.42 0.60 -22.06
CA THR A 9 5.32 -0.35 -22.15
C THR A 9 5.32 -1.09 -23.50
N THR A 10 5.56 -0.34 -24.58
CA THR A 10 5.69 -0.92 -25.93
C THR A 10 6.87 -1.87 -26.01
N PHE A 11 8.04 -1.43 -25.53
CA PHE A 11 9.25 -2.27 -25.46
C PHE A 11 9.01 -3.56 -24.65
N TYR A 12 8.43 -3.46 -23.45
CA TYR A 12 8.21 -4.61 -22.57
C TYR A 12 7.20 -5.62 -23.16
N THR A 13 6.15 -5.12 -23.79
CA THR A 13 5.11 -5.97 -24.41
C THR A 13 5.64 -6.71 -25.64
N GLN A 14 6.55 -6.10 -26.40
CA GLN A 14 7.23 -6.76 -27.53
C GLN A 14 8.11 -7.93 -27.07
N GLN A 15 8.76 -7.82 -25.91
CA GLN A 15 9.64 -8.87 -25.37
C GLN A 15 8.91 -9.98 -24.63
N HIS A 16 7.76 -9.67 -24.02
CA HIS A 16 7.05 -10.61 -23.17
C HIS A 16 5.56 -10.66 -23.51
N ASN A 17 5.15 -11.75 -24.17
CA ASN A 17 3.74 -12.02 -24.44
C ASN A 17 3.01 -12.50 -23.16
N GLY A 18 1.77 -12.05 -22.96
CA GLY A 18 0.92 -12.47 -21.84
C GLY A 18 1.23 -11.83 -20.48
N ARG A 19 2.16 -10.87 -20.39
CA ARG A 19 2.43 -10.11 -19.16
C ARG A 19 1.73 -8.76 -19.17
N LYS A 20 1.32 -8.28 -17.99
CA LYS A 20 0.75 -6.94 -17.80
C LYS A 20 1.66 -6.12 -16.89
N LEU A 21 2.00 -4.91 -17.33
CA LEU A 21 2.80 -3.97 -16.55
C LEU A 21 1.89 -3.20 -15.60
N ILE A 22 2.28 -3.18 -14.32
CA ILE A 22 1.61 -2.40 -13.27
C ILE A 22 2.66 -1.48 -12.64
N LEU A 23 2.47 -0.17 -12.78
CA LEU A 23 3.38 0.82 -12.21
C LEU A 23 3.01 1.09 -10.75
N LEU A 24 3.98 0.95 -9.84
CA LEU A 24 3.80 1.22 -8.42
C LEU A 24 4.30 2.63 -8.09
N HIS A 25 3.40 3.60 -8.13
CA HIS A 25 3.72 5.03 -7.90
C HIS A 25 4.28 5.29 -6.50
N GLN A 26 3.81 4.56 -5.50
CA GLN A 26 4.26 4.67 -4.11
C GLN A 26 5.73 4.28 -3.89
N HIS A 27 6.32 3.50 -4.80
CA HIS A 27 7.74 3.12 -4.74
C HIS A 27 8.59 3.88 -5.75
N SER A 28 7.98 4.78 -6.52
CA SER A 28 8.66 5.53 -7.58
C SER A 28 9.14 6.90 -7.07
N LYS A 29 10.39 7.24 -7.38
CA LYS A 29 11.08 8.47 -6.94
C LYS A 29 11.68 9.19 -8.14
N GLY A 30 11.92 10.49 -8.01
CA GLY A 30 12.55 11.30 -9.05
C GLY A 30 13.29 12.51 -8.50
N ASP A 31 14.13 13.10 -9.34
CA ASP A 31 14.82 14.36 -9.06
C ASP A 31 14.19 15.46 -9.91
N LEU A 32 13.81 16.58 -9.27
CA LEU A 32 13.36 17.81 -9.92
C LEU A 32 14.40 18.91 -9.72
N GLN A 33 14.49 19.85 -10.67
CA GLN A 33 15.35 21.01 -10.55
C GLN A 33 14.51 22.30 -10.50
N THR A 34 14.79 23.16 -9.53
CA THR A 34 14.13 24.47 -9.44
C THR A 34 14.72 25.43 -10.46
N LEU A 35 13.84 26.12 -11.20
CA LEU A 35 14.20 27.12 -12.21
C LEU A 35 13.73 28.54 -11.84
N TYR A 36 12.86 28.66 -10.84
CA TYR A 36 12.26 29.93 -10.41
C TYR A 36 13.06 30.65 -9.31
N THR A 37 14.05 29.97 -8.72
CA THR A 37 14.92 30.48 -7.66
C THR A 37 16.24 31.00 -8.22
N GLU A 38 16.86 31.99 -7.55
CA GLU A 38 18.19 32.51 -7.94
C GLU A 38 19.26 31.41 -8.02
N GLN A 39 19.25 30.49 -7.06
CA GLN A 39 20.08 29.28 -7.07
C GLN A 39 19.27 28.08 -7.54
N LYS A 40 19.85 27.24 -8.41
CA LYS A 40 19.21 25.99 -8.85
C LYS A 40 19.34 24.92 -7.78
N TYR A 41 18.22 24.47 -7.22
CA TYR A 41 18.17 23.38 -6.25
C TYR A 41 17.73 22.08 -6.92
N THR A 42 18.28 20.94 -6.49
CA THR A 42 17.82 19.60 -6.89
C THR A 42 16.98 19.00 -5.78
N LEU A 43 15.71 18.76 -6.05
CA LEU A 43 14.73 18.19 -5.12
C LEU A 43 14.60 16.69 -5.40
N HIS A 44 14.98 15.85 -4.44
CA HIS A 44 14.70 14.42 -4.47
C HIS A 44 13.31 14.19 -3.88
N VAL A 45 12.38 13.71 -4.70
CA VAL A 45 10.94 13.66 -4.41
C VAL A 45 10.34 12.30 -4.71
N SER A 46 9.25 11.97 -4.03
CA SER A 46 8.36 10.88 -4.43
C SER A 46 7.56 11.26 -5.68
N THR A 47 6.95 10.26 -6.34
CA THR A 47 6.10 10.53 -7.51
C THR A 47 4.91 11.42 -7.17
N TYR A 48 4.32 11.27 -5.97
CA TYR A 48 3.19 12.09 -5.53
C TYR A 48 3.60 13.55 -5.33
N GLU A 49 4.73 13.78 -4.66
CA GLU A 49 5.32 15.12 -4.49
C GLU A 49 5.65 15.75 -5.85
N MET A 50 6.21 14.97 -6.78
CA MET A 50 6.54 15.43 -8.12
C MET A 50 5.29 15.89 -8.89
N VAL A 51 4.19 15.13 -8.84
CA VAL A 51 2.94 15.50 -9.53
C VAL A 51 2.40 16.82 -8.99
N ILE A 52 2.40 17.01 -7.66
CA ILE A 52 1.97 18.24 -7.00
C ILE A 52 2.85 19.42 -7.42
N LEU A 53 4.18 19.27 -7.37
CA LEU A 53 5.11 20.35 -7.72
C LEU A 53 5.00 20.75 -9.20
N LEU A 54 4.74 19.80 -10.10
CA LEU A 54 4.58 20.06 -11.53
C LEU A 54 3.32 20.87 -11.86
N LEU A 55 2.29 20.91 -10.98
CA LEU A 55 1.11 21.77 -11.18
C LEU A 55 1.48 23.25 -11.20
N PHE A 56 2.52 23.66 -10.46
CA PHE A 56 2.95 25.06 -10.40
C PHE A 56 3.54 25.57 -11.72
N ASN A 57 3.94 24.67 -12.63
CA ASN A 57 4.35 25.05 -13.99
C ASN A 57 3.17 25.54 -14.85
N LYS A 58 1.93 25.15 -14.52
CA LYS A 58 0.72 25.64 -15.21
C LYS A 58 0.24 26.97 -14.63
N ARG A 59 0.22 27.10 -13.30
CA ARG A 59 -0.25 28.29 -12.57
C ARG A 59 0.53 28.45 -11.25
N PRO A 60 0.87 29.67 -10.84
CA PRO A 60 1.67 29.90 -9.62
C PRO A 60 0.89 29.67 -8.31
N SER A 61 -0.44 29.63 -8.37
CA SER A 61 -1.33 29.43 -7.22
C SER A 61 -2.47 28.47 -7.55
N TRP A 62 -2.87 27.68 -6.56
CA TRP A 62 -3.90 26.64 -6.68
C TRP A 62 -4.69 26.49 -5.39
N THR A 63 -5.98 26.16 -5.48
CA THR A 63 -6.75 25.72 -4.30
C THR A 63 -6.54 24.23 -4.04
N VAL A 64 -6.56 23.81 -2.78
CA VAL A 64 -6.38 22.41 -2.36
C VAL A 64 -7.37 21.49 -3.07
N GLU A 65 -8.65 21.90 -3.18
CA GLU A 65 -9.69 21.18 -3.93
C GLU A 65 -9.27 20.89 -5.38
N ARG A 66 -8.90 21.94 -6.13
CA ARG A 66 -8.52 21.81 -7.55
C ARG A 66 -7.24 21.01 -7.73
N MET A 67 -6.30 21.08 -6.79
CA MET A 67 -5.10 20.26 -6.82
C MET A 67 -5.44 18.78 -6.63
N GLN A 68 -6.33 18.47 -5.69
CA GLN A 68 -6.78 17.10 -5.47
C GLN A 68 -7.50 16.56 -6.71
N ASP A 69 -8.38 17.35 -7.32
CA ASP A 69 -9.09 17.00 -8.56
C ASP A 69 -8.13 16.78 -9.75
N GLU A 70 -7.11 17.62 -9.94
CA GLU A 70 -6.16 17.47 -11.05
C GLU A 70 -5.21 16.29 -10.84
N THR A 71 -4.83 16.01 -9.58
CA THR A 71 -3.87 14.93 -9.28
C THR A 71 -4.53 13.57 -9.13
N GLN A 72 -5.82 13.51 -8.81
CA GLN A 72 -6.57 12.27 -8.56
C GLN A 72 -5.90 11.36 -7.51
N ILE A 73 -5.16 11.96 -6.59
CA ILE A 73 -4.55 11.25 -5.46
C ILE A 73 -5.62 11.08 -4.39
N ASP A 74 -5.58 9.93 -3.68
CA ASP A 74 -6.41 9.69 -2.51
C ASP A 74 -6.32 10.86 -1.53
N VAL A 75 -7.47 11.37 -1.08
CA VAL A 75 -7.58 12.63 -0.32
C VAL A 75 -6.68 12.62 0.93
N HIS A 76 -6.63 11.50 1.65
CA HIS A 76 -5.83 11.38 2.87
C HIS A 76 -4.33 11.35 2.56
N LEU A 77 -3.92 10.62 1.51
CA LEU A 77 -2.52 10.62 1.06
C LEU A 77 -2.10 11.99 0.51
N PHE A 78 -2.96 12.62 -0.29
CA PHE A 78 -2.73 13.94 -0.88
C PHE A 78 -2.44 14.98 0.21
N TRP A 79 -3.28 15.02 1.25
CA TRP A 79 -3.07 15.91 2.38
C TRP A 79 -1.70 15.68 3.01
N GLN A 80 -1.36 14.44 3.37
CA GLN A 80 -0.06 14.13 4.00
C GLN A 80 1.15 14.56 3.16
N VAL A 81 1.08 14.36 1.84
CA VAL A 81 2.13 14.81 0.92
C VAL A 81 2.19 16.34 0.89
N LEU A 82 1.04 17.01 0.80
CA LEU A 82 0.96 18.47 0.78
C LEU A 82 1.54 19.07 2.08
N CYS A 83 1.25 18.47 3.22
CA CYS A 83 1.76 18.88 4.52
C CYS A 83 3.28 18.76 4.61
N ASN A 84 3.87 17.68 4.09
CA ASN A 84 5.32 17.52 4.02
C ASN A 84 5.95 18.59 3.13
N LEU A 85 5.32 18.92 2.00
CA LEU A 85 5.76 20.00 1.11
C LEU A 85 5.64 21.38 1.77
N LEU A 86 4.59 21.66 2.55
CA LEU A 86 4.46 22.90 3.32
C LEU A 86 5.57 23.04 4.37
N LYS A 87 5.90 21.97 5.11
CA LYS A 87 7.02 21.95 6.06
C LYS A 87 8.37 22.27 5.41
N SER A 88 8.54 21.88 4.14
CA SER A 88 9.77 22.17 3.39
C SER A 88 9.93 23.65 3.02
N LYS A 89 8.87 24.47 3.17
CA LYS A 89 8.79 25.89 2.78
C LYS A 89 8.97 26.16 1.28
N LEU A 90 8.91 25.12 0.44
CA LEU A 90 8.89 25.27 -1.03
C LEU A 90 7.54 25.79 -1.54
N ILE A 91 6.48 25.45 -0.82
CA ILE A 91 5.13 25.97 -1.02
C ILE A 91 4.69 26.68 0.26
N THR A 92 3.86 27.70 0.10
CA THR A 92 3.33 28.52 1.17
C THR A 92 1.82 28.63 1.04
N CYS A 93 1.14 28.67 2.17
CA CYS A 93 -0.28 28.99 2.26
C CYS A 93 -0.38 30.34 2.99
N PRO A 94 -0.85 31.42 2.36
CA PRO A 94 -0.98 32.72 3.01
C PRO A 94 -2.00 32.70 4.16
N GLU A 95 -2.93 31.75 4.16
CA GLU A 95 -3.94 31.57 5.20
C GLU A 95 -3.43 30.78 6.43
N ILE A 96 -2.22 30.22 6.42
CA ILE A 96 -1.68 29.42 7.53
C ILE A 96 -0.38 30.03 8.05
N ASN A 97 -0.34 30.36 9.34
CA ASN A 97 0.92 30.70 10.00
C ASN A 97 1.73 29.44 10.32
N ASN A 98 3.06 29.50 10.21
CA ASN A 98 3.96 28.34 10.41
C ASN A 98 3.75 27.59 11.74
N ASN A 99 3.23 28.25 12.78
CA ASN A 99 2.95 27.66 14.10
C ASN A 99 1.61 26.90 14.14
N GLU A 100 0.61 27.34 13.39
CA GLU A 100 -0.69 26.67 13.25
C GLU A 100 -0.60 25.45 12.33
N LEU A 101 0.42 25.40 11.47
CA LEU A 101 0.67 24.24 10.64
C LEU A 101 0.88 22.99 11.50
N GLU A 102 1.60 23.01 12.62
CA GLU A 102 1.78 21.78 13.42
C GLU A 102 0.52 21.35 14.19
N GLU A 103 -0.35 22.29 14.54
CA GLU A 103 -1.61 22.04 15.26
C GLU A 103 -2.72 21.56 14.32
N ASP A 104 -2.95 22.23 13.18
CA ASP A 104 -3.91 21.79 12.13
C ASP A 104 -3.45 20.46 11.46
N LEU A 105 -2.17 20.10 11.56
CA LEU A 105 -1.64 18.81 11.09
C LEU A 105 -1.84 17.65 12.07
N ASN A 106 -1.95 17.95 13.36
CA ASN A 106 -2.10 16.95 14.42
C ASN A 106 -3.56 16.80 14.87
N GLU A 107 -4.37 17.85 14.77
CA GLU A 107 -5.74 17.86 15.25
C GLU A 107 -6.74 18.23 14.15
N LYS A 108 -7.62 17.26 13.86
CA LYS A 108 -8.82 17.31 13.01
C LYS A 108 -8.60 17.05 11.52
N ASN A 109 -9.23 15.96 11.08
CA ASN A 109 -9.37 15.49 9.70
C ASN A 109 -10.10 16.47 8.75
N ASP A 110 -10.26 17.74 9.11
CA ASP A 110 -10.92 18.74 8.29
C ASP A 110 -9.90 19.38 7.37
N ILE A 111 -9.62 18.68 6.27
CA ILE A 111 -8.84 19.21 5.15
C ILE A 111 -9.58 20.45 4.64
N LYS A 112 -9.04 21.64 4.92
CA LYS A 112 -9.65 22.89 4.47
C LYS A 112 -9.36 23.07 2.96
N MET A 113 -10.25 22.50 2.16
CA MET A 113 -10.15 22.42 0.69
C MET A 113 -10.08 23.79 -0.02
N ASN A 114 -10.51 24.85 0.68
CA ASN A 114 -10.51 26.23 0.21
C ASN A 114 -9.15 26.95 0.37
N TYR A 115 -8.16 26.35 1.03
CA TYR A 115 -6.84 26.95 1.18
C TYR A 115 -6.13 27.16 -0.16
N ASN A 116 -5.40 28.27 -0.26
CA ASN A 116 -4.68 28.66 -1.46
C ASN A 116 -3.19 28.34 -1.30
N ILE A 117 -2.69 27.40 -2.10
CA ILE A 117 -1.29 27.00 -2.08
C ILE A 117 -0.54 27.73 -3.20
N GLN A 118 0.57 28.35 -2.83
CA GLN A 118 1.41 29.13 -3.74
C GLN A 118 2.87 28.67 -3.66
N ILE A 119 3.60 28.85 -4.75
CA ILE A 119 5.04 28.58 -4.77
C ILE A 119 5.82 29.68 -4.03
N ALA A 120 6.79 29.30 -3.21
CA ALA A 120 7.57 30.24 -2.42
C ALA A 120 8.68 30.89 -3.27
N ASN A 121 8.44 32.08 -3.83
CA ASN A 121 9.41 32.77 -4.69
C ASN A 121 10.75 33.09 -4.01
N ASN A 122 10.75 33.27 -2.69
CA ASN A 122 11.95 33.61 -1.92
C ASN A 122 12.58 32.39 -1.22
N PHE A 123 12.39 31.19 -1.77
CA PHE A 123 12.93 29.97 -1.19
C PHE A 123 14.47 29.98 -1.16
N LYS A 124 15.05 29.78 0.04
CA LYS A 124 16.49 29.65 0.26
C LYS A 124 16.78 28.45 1.14
N SER A 125 17.73 27.63 0.71
CA SER A 125 18.23 26.48 1.47
C SER A 125 19.75 26.50 1.53
N LYS A 126 20.31 26.05 2.66
CA LYS A 126 21.76 25.85 2.82
C LYS A 126 22.28 24.71 1.94
N LYS A 127 21.41 23.77 1.54
CA LYS A 127 21.76 22.59 0.74
C LYS A 127 21.23 22.75 -0.68
N VAL A 128 22.10 22.52 -1.67
CA VAL A 128 21.74 22.53 -3.11
C VAL A 128 20.89 21.31 -3.46
N LYS A 129 21.20 20.14 -2.89
CA LYS A 129 20.40 18.93 -3.02
C LYS A 129 19.55 18.73 -1.77
N ILE A 130 18.23 18.69 -1.94
CA ILE A 130 17.24 18.64 -0.86
C ILE A 130 16.46 17.34 -1.01
N ASN A 131 16.43 16.52 0.03
CA ASN A 131 15.59 15.33 0.06
C ASN A 131 14.25 15.67 0.72
N LEU A 132 13.18 15.61 -0.05
CA LEU A 132 11.81 15.86 0.40
C LEU A 132 11.03 14.56 0.65
N ASN A 133 11.49 13.46 0.06
CA ASN A 133 10.88 12.15 0.17
C ASN A 133 11.11 11.54 1.57
N VAL A 134 10.42 12.11 2.55
CA VAL A 134 10.39 11.65 3.94
C VAL A 134 9.25 10.64 4.07
N PRO A 135 9.48 9.48 4.73
CA PRO A 135 8.44 8.48 4.92
C PRO A 135 7.22 9.04 5.64
N ILE A 136 6.03 8.70 5.16
CA ILE A 136 4.76 9.08 5.78
C ILE A 136 4.40 7.99 6.80
N LYS A 137 4.40 8.34 8.09
CA LYS A 137 4.18 7.39 9.21
C LYS A 137 2.91 6.55 9.09
N SER A 138 1.82 7.14 8.59
CA SER A 138 0.53 6.45 8.43
C SER A 138 0.56 5.40 7.30
N VAL A 139 1.38 5.61 6.26
CA VAL A 139 1.59 4.65 5.18
C VAL A 139 2.40 3.47 5.70
N GLU A 140 3.44 3.71 6.50
CA GLU A 140 4.23 2.64 7.13
C GLU A 140 3.36 1.72 8.02
N GLN A 141 2.45 2.30 8.80
CA GLN A 141 1.52 1.51 9.63
C GLN A 141 0.57 0.66 8.78
N LYS A 142 -0.01 1.24 7.71
CA LYS A 142 -0.88 0.50 6.77
C LYS A 142 -0.13 -0.62 6.06
N ASP A 143 1.13 -0.41 5.69
CA ASP A 143 1.98 -1.42 5.06
C ASP A 143 2.26 -2.60 6.01
N ILE A 144 2.55 -2.30 7.29
CA ILE A 144 2.75 -3.31 8.33
C ILE A 144 1.46 -4.12 8.55
N GLU A 145 0.30 -3.47 8.65
CA GLU A 145 -0.99 -4.18 8.76
C GLU A 145 -1.25 -5.06 7.54
N GLY A 146 -0.97 -4.56 6.33
CA GLY A 146 -1.09 -5.30 5.08
C GLY A 146 -0.19 -6.54 5.05
N LEU A 147 1.03 -6.42 5.57
CA LEU A 147 1.97 -7.52 5.73
C LEU A 147 1.41 -8.60 6.66
N TYR A 148 0.91 -8.22 7.85
CA TYR A 148 0.30 -9.18 8.77
C TYR A 148 -0.90 -9.91 8.17
N ARG A 149 -1.76 -9.18 7.45
CA ARG A 149 -2.90 -9.80 6.73
C ARG A 149 -2.45 -10.79 5.66
N THR A 150 -1.35 -10.51 4.97
CA THR A 150 -0.78 -11.41 3.96
C THR A 150 -0.20 -12.67 4.61
N ILE A 151 0.56 -12.51 5.71
CA ILE A 151 1.07 -13.63 6.51
C ILE A 151 -0.07 -14.53 7.00
N ASP A 152 -1.17 -13.95 7.47
CA ASP A 152 -2.32 -14.73 7.95
C ASP A 152 -3.02 -15.48 6.80
N LYS A 153 -3.14 -14.87 5.62
CA LYS A 153 -3.64 -15.56 4.41
C LYS A 153 -2.74 -16.72 4.01
N ASP A 154 -1.42 -16.54 4.03
CA ASP A 154 -0.46 -17.59 3.69
C ASP A 154 -0.51 -18.75 4.70
N ARG A 155 -0.62 -18.44 5.99
CA ARG A 155 -0.84 -19.46 7.04
C ARG A 155 -2.11 -20.26 6.79
N ILE A 156 -3.22 -19.61 6.42
CA ILE A 156 -4.47 -20.29 6.05
C ILE A 156 -4.26 -21.20 4.82
N GLY A 157 -3.54 -20.72 3.81
CA GLY A 157 -3.19 -21.52 2.63
C GLY A 157 -2.38 -22.77 2.99
N LEU A 158 -1.37 -22.63 3.85
CA LEU A 158 -0.57 -23.76 4.34
C LEU A 158 -1.39 -24.76 5.16
N ILE A 159 -2.31 -24.28 6.01
CA ILE A 159 -3.23 -25.15 6.77
C ILE A 159 -4.11 -25.96 5.81
N ARG A 160 -4.72 -25.31 4.82
CA ARG A 160 -5.56 -25.99 3.82
C ARG A 160 -4.76 -27.02 3.02
N ALA A 161 -3.56 -26.67 2.58
CA ALA A 161 -2.70 -27.59 1.86
C ALA A 161 -2.29 -28.81 2.71
N ALA A 162 -1.99 -28.62 4.00
CA ALA A 162 -1.68 -29.70 4.92
C ALA A 162 -2.91 -30.61 5.15
N LEU A 163 -4.10 -30.02 5.36
CA LEU A 163 -5.36 -30.76 5.51
C LEU A 163 -5.64 -31.65 4.29
N VAL A 164 -5.60 -31.08 3.09
CA VAL A 164 -5.85 -31.82 1.83
C VAL A 164 -4.79 -32.90 1.62
N ARG A 165 -3.51 -32.62 1.90
CA ARG A 165 -2.42 -33.61 1.77
C ARG A 165 -2.61 -34.79 2.71
N THR A 166 -2.93 -34.55 3.99
CA THR A 166 -3.16 -35.61 4.98
C THR A 166 -4.38 -36.44 4.59
N MET A 167 -5.50 -35.80 4.27
CA MET A 167 -6.74 -36.48 3.87
C MET A 167 -6.57 -37.28 2.57
N LYS A 168 -5.86 -36.75 1.58
CA LYS A 168 -5.54 -37.49 0.35
C LYS A 168 -4.74 -38.76 0.60
N SER A 169 -3.85 -38.76 1.59
CA SER A 169 -3.07 -39.96 1.95
C SER A 169 -3.88 -40.96 2.79
N ARG A 170 -4.76 -40.49 3.68
CA ARG A 170 -5.50 -41.34 4.63
C ARG A 170 -6.84 -41.81 4.09
N GLN A 171 -7.41 -41.10 3.11
CA GLN A 171 -8.75 -41.25 2.52
C GLN A 171 -9.90 -41.00 3.51
N THR A 172 -9.85 -41.60 4.69
CA THR A 172 -10.81 -41.42 5.77
C THR A 172 -10.05 -41.18 7.08
N LEU A 173 -10.44 -40.16 7.85
CA LEU A 173 -9.79 -39.84 9.13
C LEU A 173 -10.76 -39.15 10.10
N LYS A 174 -10.60 -39.44 11.40
CA LYS A 174 -11.32 -38.71 12.46
C LYS A 174 -10.89 -37.25 12.49
N HIS A 175 -11.85 -36.35 12.67
CA HIS A 175 -11.60 -34.91 12.73
C HIS A 175 -10.57 -34.54 13.81
N SER A 176 -10.63 -35.19 14.98
CA SER A 176 -9.65 -35.00 16.07
C SER A 176 -8.22 -35.39 15.67
N LEU A 177 -8.04 -36.53 14.99
CA LEU A 177 -6.74 -37.01 14.52
C LEU A 177 -6.20 -36.14 13.39
N LEU A 178 -7.06 -35.73 12.45
CA LEU A 178 -6.70 -34.79 11.38
C LEU A 178 -6.14 -33.48 11.94
N MET A 179 -6.82 -32.92 12.95
CA MET A 179 -6.34 -31.71 13.62
C MET A 179 -4.95 -31.92 14.25
N GLN A 180 -4.73 -33.01 14.97
CA GLN A 180 -3.44 -33.31 15.61
C GLN A 180 -2.31 -33.46 14.59
N GLU A 181 -2.55 -34.19 13.50
CA GLU A 181 -1.56 -34.43 12.45
C GLU A 181 -1.19 -33.12 11.73
N VAL A 182 -2.16 -32.25 11.45
CA VAL A 182 -1.91 -30.93 10.84
C VAL A 182 -1.14 -30.00 11.78
N ILE A 183 -1.50 -29.97 13.08
CA ILE A 183 -0.74 -29.19 14.07
C ILE A 183 0.71 -29.66 14.14
N HIS A 184 0.92 -30.98 14.15
CA HIS A 184 2.26 -31.56 14.19
C HIS A 184 3.08 -31.20 12.94
N GLN A 185 2.51 -31.36 11.74
CA GLN A 185 3.19 -31.04 10.47
C GLN A 185 3.59 -29.56 10.37
N LEU A 186 2.76 -28.65 10.87
CA LEU A 186 2.99 -27.20 10.75
C LEU A 186 3.81 -26.61 11.91
N SER A 187 4.01 -27.36 13.00
CA SER A 187 4.68 -26.90 14.23
C SER A 187 6.09 -26.33 14.01
N SER A 188 6.81 -26.82 12.99
CA SER A 188 8.14 -26.33 12.62
C SER A 188 8.15 -24.91 12.03
N ARG A 189 7.00 -24.43 11.53
CA ARG A 189 6.87 -23.10 10.89
C ARG A 189 6.09 -22.13 11.76
N PHE A 190 5.00 -22.57 12.37
CA PHE A 190 4.17 -21.77 13.26
C PHE A 190 3.26 -22.67 14.09
N LYS A 191 2.64 -22.11 15.14
CA LYS A 191 1.62 -22.80 15.95
C LYS A 191 0.22 -22.47 15.42
N PRO A 192 -0.46 -23.37 14.69
CA PRO A 192 -1.78 -23.08 14.16
C PRO A 192 -2.82 -22.99 15.27
N GLN A 193 -3.75 -22.04 15.16
CA GLN A 193 -4.85 -21.90 16.11
C GLN A 193 -5.97 -22.88 15.75
N ILE A 194 -6.48 -23.62 16.74
CA ILE A 194 -7.54 -24.63 16.56
C ILE A 194 -8.79 -24.05 15.86
N PRO A 195 -9.30 -22.85 16.23
CA PRO A 195 -10.45 -22.25 15.54
C PRO A 195 -10.22 -22.04 14.04
N VAL A 196 -8.99 -21.69 13.64
CA VAL A 196 -8.64 -21.46 12.23
C VAL A 196 -8.64 -22.78 11.46
N ILE A 197 -8.11 -23.85 12.04
CA ILE A 197 -8.13 -25.19 11.43
C ILE A 197 -9.58 -25.66 11.21
N LYS A 198 -10.43 -25.55 12.24
CA LYS A 198 -11.86 -25.93 12.14
C LYS A 198 -12.57 -25.19 11.01
N LYS A 199 -12.39 -23.87 10.94
CA LYS A 199 -12.95 -23.04 9.85
C LYS A 199 -12.43 -23.45 8.47
N CYS A 200 -11.17 -23.88 8.37
CA CYS A 200 -10.62 -24.38 7.11
C CYS A 200 -11.24 -25.73 6.71
N ILE A 201 -11.49 -26.63 7.67
CA ILE A 201 -12.17 -27.91 7.42
C ILE A 201 -13.59 -27.67 6.92
N GLU A 202 -14.35 -26.79 7.58
CA GLU A 202 -15.71 -26.43 7.17
C GLU A 202 -15.74 -25.91 5.72
N LYS A 203 -14.83 -24.99 5.37
CA LYS A 203 -14.70 -24.51 3.98
C LYS A 203 -14.33 -25.60 2.99
N LEU A 204 -13.46 -26.55 3.37
CA LEU A 204 -13.09 -27.66 2.50
C LEU A 204 -14.24 -28.66 2.30
N ILE A 205 -15.16 -28.77 3.26
CA ILE A 205 -16.43 -29.52 3.09
C ILE A 205 -17.35 -28.76 2.12
N GLU A 206 -17.52 -27.45 2.29
CA GLU A 206 -18.32 -26.61 1.38
C GLU A 206 -17.81 -26.68 -0.08
N GLU A 207 -16.49 -26.67 -0.26
CA GLU A 207 -15.82 -26.80 -1.56
C GLU A 207 -15.79 -28.24 -2.10
N LYS A 208 -16.41 -29.21 -1.39
CA LYS A 208 -16.48 -30.63 -1.76
C LYS A 208 -15.13 -31.35 -1.85
N TYR A 209 -14.12 -30.90 -1.11
CA TYR A 209 -12.88 -31.67 -0.91
C TYR A 209 -13.07 -32.78 0.13
N PHE A 210 -13.88 -32.52 1.16
CA PHE A 210 -14.21 -33.47 2.21
C PHE A 210 -15.72 -33.67 2.33
N GLU A 211 -16.13 -34.79 2.90
CA GLU A 211 -17.50 -35.02 3.38
C GLU A 211 -17.49 -35.61 4.79
N ARG A 212 -18.58 -35.38 5.53
CA ARG A 212 -18.81 -36.10 6.79
C ARG A 212 -19.50 -37.42 6.47
N GLN A 213 -19.02 -38.48 7.08
CA GLN A 213 -19.64 -39.79 6.92
C GLN A 213 -21.04 -39.80 7.56
N SER A 214 -22.04 -40.34 6.85
CA SER A 214 -23.46 -40.26 7.26
C SER A 214 -23.77 -40.88 8.62
N ASN A 215 -22.98 -41.88 9.03
CA ASN A 215 -23.20 -42.63 10.28
C ASN A 215 -22.36 -42.10 11.45
N GLU A 216 -21.28 -41.35 11.18
CA GLU A 216 -20.36 -40.84 12.19
C GLU A 216 -19.92 -39.40 11.85
N ASN A 217 -20.51 -38.41 12.54
CA ASN A 217 -20.23 -36.99 12.29
C ASN A 217 -18.77 -36.56 12.53
N ASP A 218 -17.99 -37.35 13.28
CA ASP A 218 -16.56 -37.11 13.57
C ASP A 218 -15.62 -37.73 12.52
N MET A 219 -16.15 -38.54 11.60
CA MET A 219 -15.40 -39.14 10.51
C MET A 219 -15.52 -38.30 9.24
N LEU A 220 -14.36 -37.96 8.65
CA LEU A 220 -14.25 -37.24 7.39
C LEU A 220 -13.74 -38.18 6.30
N ASN A 221 -14.32 -38.09 5.11
CA ASN A 221 -13.81 -38.72 3.90
C ASN A 221 -13.27 -37.66 2.93
N TYR A 222 -12.27 -38.05 2.13
CA TYR A 222 -11.74 -37.26 1.03
C TYR A 222 -12.49 -37.56 -0.27
N LEU A 223 -12.82 -36.54 -1.06
CA LEU A 223 -13.66 -36.65 -2.27
C LEU A 223 -12.96 -36.36 -3.60
N ALA A 224 -11.77 -35.73 -3.58
CA ALA A 224 -11.13 -35.15 -4.77
C ALA A 224 -9.99 -36.01 -5.36
#